data_AF-A0AAI8N0G4-F1
#
_entry.id   AF-A0AAI8N0G4-F1
#
_cell.length_a   1.000
_cell.length_b   1.000
_cell.length_c   1.000
_cell.angle_alpha   90.00
_cell.angle_beta   90.00
_cell.angle_gamma   90.00
#
_symmetry.space_group_name_H-M   'P 1'
#
loop_
_entity.id
_entity.type
_entity.pdbx_description
1 polymer ?
#
loop_
_entity_poly.entity_id
_entity_poly.type
_entity_poly.pdbx_seq_one_letter_code
_entity_poly.pdbx_strand_id
1 'polypeptide(L)' 'MADITTKPNPIQRNSSDVAVELTQLHVEQFGLENKDDLANIYAKYYAVAHLLKTNPVSKFLPEEIRNNLKK' A
#
# COMPACT_ATOMS: atom_id res chain seq x y z
N MET A 1 -12.13 27.35 -28.07
CA MET A 1 -11.28 26.90 -26.95
C MET A 1 -12.00 25.74 -26.31
N ALA A 2 -11.44 24.53 -26.34
CA ALA A 2 -12.11 23.35 -25.78
C ALA A 2 -11.76 23.27 -24.28
N ASP A 3 -12.78 23.31 -23.44
CA ASP A 3 -12.67 23.05 -22.00
C ASP A 3 -12.28 21.59 -21.76
N ILE A 4 -10.98 21.34 -21.64
CA ILE A 4 -10.44 20.08 -21.13
C ILE A 4 -10.63 20.05 -19.61
N THR A 5 -11.84 19.70 -19.17
CA THR A 5 -12.12 19.37 -17.77
C THR A 5 -11.46 18.03 -17.43
N THR A 6 -10.19 18.05 -17.04
CA THR A 6 -9.53 16.87 -16.47
C THR A 6 -10.12 16.63 -15.09
N LYS A 7 -11.17 15.81 -14.99
CA LYS A 7 -11.56 15.22 -13.71
C LYS A 7 -10.35 14.36 -13.30
N PRO A 8 -9.58 14.73 -12.26
CA PRO A 8 -8.49 13.87 -11.82
C PRO A 8 -9.14 12.55 -11.43
N ASN A 9 -8.78 11.46 -12.13
CA ASN A 9 -9.15 10.15 -11.65
C ASN A 9 -8.60 10.07 -10.21
N PRO A 10 -9.39 9.61 -9.22
CA PRO A 10 -8.88 9.44 -7.87
C PRO A 10 -7.56 8.68 -7.97
N ILE A 11 -6.49 9.25 -7.39
CA ILE A 11 -5.11 8.78 -7.51
C ILE A 11 -5.12 7.25 -7.46
N GLN A 12 -4.91 6.62 -8.61
CA GLN A 12 -4.90 5.17 -8.71
C GLN A 12 -3.56 4.71 -8.16
N ARG A 13 -3.45 4.62 -6.83
CA ARG A 13 -2.23 4.15 -6.16
C ARG A 13 -1.84 2.80 -6.75
N ASN A 14 -0.70 2.77 -7.41
CA ASN A 14 -0.19 1.54 -7.97
C ASN A 14 0.46 0.72 -6.83
N SER A 15 0.65 -0.59 -7.04
CA SER A 15 1.22 -1.47 -6.00
C SER A 15 2.63 -1.06 -5.57
N SER A 16 3.38 -0.39 -6.44
CA SER A 16 4.72 0.13 -6.12
C SER A 16 4.64 1.32 -5.17
N ASP A 17 3.72 2.25 -5.40
CA ASP A 17 3.51 3.42 -4.53
C ASP A 17 3.13 2.95 -3.11
N VAL A 18 2.19 2.00 -3.03
CA VAL A 18 1.77 1.40 -1.75
C VAL A 18 2.94 0.71 -1.05
N ALA A 19 3.78 -0.01 -1.80
CA ALA A 19 4.95 -0.66 -1.23
C ALA A 19 5.96 0.35 -0.68
N VAL A 20 6.18 1.48 -1.37
CA VAL A 20 7.07 2.56 -0.89
C VAL A 20 6.51 3.17 0.39
N GLU A 21 5.23 3.53 0.42
CA GLU A 21 4.59 4.12 1.61
C GLU A 21 4.66 3.18 2.82
N LEU A 22 4.37 1.88 2.64
CA LEU A 22 4.46 0.88 3.71
C LEU A 22 5.90 0.68 4.18
N THR A 23 6.86 0.73 3.26
CA THR A 23 8.28 0.64 3.62
C THR A 23 8.70 1.85 4.44
N GLN A 24 8.33 3.07 4.03
CA GLN A 24 8.60 4.29 4.81
C GLN A 24 8.00 4.20 6.21
N LEU A 25 6.73 3.81 6.32
CA LEU A 25 6.06 3.63 7.62
C LEU A 25 6.76 2.60 8.51
N HIS A 26 7.22 1.48 7.93
CA HIS A 26 7.98 0.47 8.67
C HIS A 26 9.29 1.04 9.21
N VAL A 27 10.04 1.76 8.37
CA VAL A 27 11.30 2.38 8.78
C VAL A 27 11.09 3.43 9.88
N GLU A 28 10.00 4.21 9.80
CA GLU A 28 9.65 5.18 10.84
C GLU A 28 9.31 4.52 12.19
N GLN A 29 8.65 3.36 12.18
CA GLN A 29 8.22 2.67 13.40
C GLN A 29 9.29 1.78 14.01
N PHE A 30 10.06 1.07 13.19
CA PHE A 30 10.95 -0.01 13.63
C PHE A 30 12.44 0.28 13.33
N GLY A 31 12.75 1.27 12.49
CA GLY A 31 14.10 1.55 12.01
C GLY A 31 14.57 0.57 10.92
N LEU A 32 15.87 0.62 10.62
CA LEU A 32 16.57 -0.32 9.74
C LEU A 32 17.84 -0.77 10.45
N GLU A 33 18.04 -2.08 10.60
CA GLU A 33 19.27 -2.63 11.16
C GLU A 33 20.41 -2.61 10.14
N ASN A 34 20.12 -2.86 8.86
CA ASN A 34 21.08 -2.81 7.77
C ASN A 34 20.40 -2.40 6.44
N LYS A 35 21.20 -2.07 5.41
CA LYS A 35 20.68 -1.60 4.11
C LYS A 35 20.03 -2.71 3.28
N ASP A 36 20.46 -3.96 3.45
CA ASP A 36 19.92 -5.09 2.71
C ASP A 36 18.49 -5.43 3.17
N ASP A 37 18.14 -5.10 4.40
CA ASP A 37 16.79 -5.24 4.94
C ASP A 37 15.79 -4.33 4.24
N LEU A 38 16.21 -3.15 3.76
CA LEU A 38 15.31 -2.22 3.07
C LEU A 38 14.72 -2.85 1.79
N ALA A 39 15.57 -3.51 0.99
CA ALA A 39 15.13 -4.18 -0.23
C ALA A 39 14.18 -5.34 0.08
N ASN A 40 14.47 -6.11 1.14
CA ASN A 40 13.63 -7.21 1.58
C ASN A 40 12.27 -6.74 2.11
N ILE A 41 12.25 -5.66 2.90
CA ILE A 41 11.03 -5.06 3.44
C ILE A 41 10.16 -4.52 2.31
N TYR A 42 10.77 -3.79 1.37
CA TYR A 42 10.09 -3.32 0.17
C TYR A 42 9.47 -4.46 -0.64
N ALA A 43 10.24 -5.51 -0.91
CA ALA A 43 9.77 -6.67 -1.67
C ALA A 43 8.59 -7.37 -0.97
N LYS A 44 8.62 -7.51 0.36
CA LYS A 44 7.52 -8.06 1.15
C LYS A 44 6.26 -7.21 0.99
N TYR A 45 6.35 -5.90 1.16
CA TYR A 45 5.19 -5.02 1.03
C TYR A 45 4.65 -4.92 -0.39
N TYR A 46 5.53 -4.96 -1.39
CA TYR A 46 5.14 -5.03 -2.80
C TYR A 46 4.34 -6.30 -3.10
N ALA A 47 4.83 -7.46 -2.65
CA ALA A 47 4.12 -8.73 -2.82
C ALA A 47 2.72 -8.70 -2.18
N VAL A 48 2.61 -8.12 -0.98
CA VAL A 48 1.32 -7.93 -0.28
C VAL A 48 0.40 -7.00 -1.06
N ALA A 49 0.88 -5.84 -1.51
CA ALA A 49 0.10 -4.88 -2.28
C ALA A 49 -0.37 -5.49 -3.62
N HIS A 50 0.46 -6.31 -4.27
CA HIS A 50 0.13 -6.99 -5.51
C HIS A 50 -0.92 -8.11 -5.29
N LEU A 51 -0.80 -8.86 -4.19
CA LEU A 51 -1.79 -9.88 -3.82
C LEU A 51 -3.15 -9.25 -3.47
N LEU A 52 -3.15 -8.14 -2.75
CA LEU A 52 -4.36 -7.38 -2.38
C LEU A 52 -5.09 -6.81 -3.60
N LYS A 53 -4.37 -6.52 -4.69
CA LYS A 53 -4.97 -6.07 -5.95
C LYS A 53 -5.79 -7.17 -6.64
N THR A 54 -5.38 -8.42 -6.51
CA THR A 54 -5.97 -9.57 -7.23
C THR A 54 -6.95 -10.36 -6.39
N ASN A 55 -6.78 -10.37 -5.06
CA ASN A 55 -7.67 -11.04 -4.14
C ASN A 55 -8.15 -10.06 -3.07
N PRO A 56 -9.46 -10.00 -2.77
CA PRO A 56 -9.94 -9.28 -1.60
C PRO A 56 -9.53 -10.06 -0.35
N VAL A 57 -8.32 -9.78 0.15
CA VAL A 57 -7.76 -10.35 1.37
C VAL A 57 -8.47 -9.78 2.62
N SER A 58 -9.45 -8.89 2.43
CA SER A 58 -10.35 -8.36 3.48
C SER A 58 -11.05 -9.45 4.30
N LYS A 59 -11.18 -10.67 3.76
CA LYS A 59 -11.66 -11.85 4.48
C LYS A 59 -10.68 -12.43 5.52
N PHE A 60 -9.39 -12.09 5.42
CA PHE A 60 -8.36 -12.51 6.36
C PHE A 60 -7.98 -11.41 7.35
N LEU A 61 -8.56 -10.22 7.22
CA LEU A 61 -8.42 -9.19 8.24
C LEU A 61 -9.23 -9.61 9.47
N PRO A 62 -8.68 -9.45 10.68
CA PRO A 62 -9.45 -9.55 11.92
C PRO A 62 -10.70 -8.66 11.83
N GLU A 63 -11.83 -9.16 12.35
CA GLU A 63 -13.12 -8.46 12.28
C GLU A 63 -13.06 -7.03 12.84
N GLU A 64 -12.22 -6.81 13.86
CA GLU A 64 -11.93 -5.50 14.45
C GLU A 64 -11.38 -4.51 13.44
N ILE A 65 -10.41 -4.92 12.61
CA ILE A 65 -9.82 -4.07 11.57
C ILE A 65 -10.81 -3.87 10.43
N ARG A 66 -11.54 -4.93 10.05
CA ARG A 66 -12.54 -4.87 8.97
C ARG A 66 -13.68 -3.91 9.27
N ASN A 67 -14.11 -3.81 10.52
CA ASN A 67 -15.17 -2.90 10.94
C ASN A 67 -14.72 -1.43 10.91
N ASN A 68 -13.44 -1.15 11.17
CA ASN A 68 -12.90 0.21 11.10
C ASN A 68 -12.71 0.72 9.66
N LEU A 69 -12.59 -0.17 8.67
CA LEU A 69 -12.46 0.17 7.24
C LEU A 69 -13.79 0.47 6.54
N LYS A 70 -14.94 0.19 7.19
CA LYS A 70 -16.30 0.40 6.63
C LYS A 70 -16.93 1.75 7.00
N LYS A 71 -16.24 2.57 7.79
CA LYS A 71 -16.64 3.94 8.14
C LYS A 71 -16.00 4.93 7.19
#